data_AF-A0A257TRZ7-F1
#
_entry.id   AF-A0A257TRZ7-F1
#
_cell.length_a   1.000
_cell.length_b   1.000
_cell.length_c   1.000
_cell.angle_alpha   90.00
_cell.angle_beta   90.00
_cell.angle_gamma   90.00
#
_symmetry.space_group_name_H-M   'P 1'
#
loop_
_entity.id
_entity.type
_entity.pdbx_description
1 polymer ?
#
loop_
_entity_poly.entity_id
_entity_poly.type
_entity_poly.pdbx_seq_one_letter_code
_entity_poly.pdbx_strand_id
1 'polypeptide(L)'
;MATHLDDPRIVEFDVRTDEMLVNMGPQHPSTHGVLRLVLRTDGEIVSEVTPHIGYLHRCAEKIGENLTPRQWIPYTDRMDYLAAMNMNLGWALTVEKLMKLELTEKAKHLRVIIAEMGRIASHLVGMGAYGLDLGTFSPFLYAFREREKILD
;
A
#
# COMPACT_ATOMS: atom_id res chain seq x y z
N MET A 1 -2.77 16.10 -53.13
CA MET A 1 -4.21 16.27 -53.38
C MET A 1 -4.91 15.05 -52.79
N ALA A 2 -5.08 15.04 -51.45
CA ALA A 2 -5.77 13.97 -50.75
C ALA A 2 -7.24 14.37 -50.65
N THR A 3 -8.11 13.66 -51.35
CA THR A 3 -9.56 13.84 -51.34
C THR A 3 -10.11 13.45 -49.98
N HIS A 4 -10.49 14.45 -49.17
CA HIS A 4 -11.42 14.25 -48.06
C HIS A 4 -12.78 13.90 -48.67
N LEU A 5 -13.19 12.65 -48.49
CA LEU A 5 -14.55 12.20 -48.76
C LEU A 5 -15.36 12.50 -47.48
N ASP A 6 -15.92 13.70 -47.40
CA ASP A 6 -16.95 14.02 -46.41
C ASP A 6 -18.24 13.31 -46.84
N ASP A 7 -18.46 12.08 -46.36
CA ASP A 7 -19.74 11.38 -46.51
C ASP A 7 -20.77 12.05 -45.60
N PRO A 8 -21.81 12.72 -46.14
CA PRO A 8 -22.80 13.47 -45.35
C PRO A 8 -23.71 12.58 -44.48
N ARG A 9 -23.53 11.24 -44.53
CA ARG A 9 -24.26 10.27 -43.70
C ARG A 9 -23.54 9.93 -42.40
N ILE A 10 -22.26 10.28 -42.26
CA ILE A 10 -21.49 10.07 -41.04
C ILE A 10 -21.53 11.37 -40.25
N VAL A 11 -22.55 11.52 -39.41
CA VAL A 11 -22.54 12.56 -38.38
C VAL A 11 -21.70 12.02 -37.23
N GLU A 12 -20.41 12.34 -37.22
CA GLU A 12 -19.56 12.09 -36.06
C GLU A 12 -20.00 13.07 -34.97
N PHE A 13 -20.98 12.66 -34.17
CA PHE A 13 -21.34 13.37 -32.95
C PHE A 13 -20.17 13.18 -31.98
N ASP A 14 -19.30 14.18 -31.91
CA ASP A 14 -18.43 14.38 -30.75
C ASP A 14 -19.37 14.72 -29.57
N VAL A 15 -19.88 13.68 -28.91
CA VAL A 15 -20.67 13.82 -27.69
C VAL A 15 -19.70 14.34 -26.64
N ARG A 16 -19.67 15.66 -26.45
CA ARG A 16 -18.92 16.28 -25.36
C ARG A 16 -19.43 15.70 -24.05
N THR A 17 -18.68 14.78 -23.45
CA THR A 17 -18.92 14.36 -22.08
C THR A 17 -18.53 15.54 -21.19
N ASP A 18 -19.45 16.01 -20.37
CA ASP A 18 -19.12 16.99 -19.33
C ASP A 18 -18.12 16.36 -18.36
N GLU A 19 -17.10 17.11 -17.94
CA GLU A 19 -16.17 16.64 -16.91
C GLU A 19 -16.95 16.32 -15.62
N MET A 20 -16.88 15.07 -15.19
CA MET A 20 -17.54 14.61 -13.98
C MET A 20 -16.55 14.60 -12.81
N LEU A 21 -17.00 15.10 -11.66
CA LEU A 21 -16.28 14.92 -10.40
C LEU A 21 -16.87 13.71 -9.65
N VAL A 22 -16.10 12.64 -9.59
CA VAL A 22 -16.47 11.39 -8.90
C VAL A 22 -15.71 11.31 -7.58
N ASN A 23 -16.45 11.23 -6.47
CA ASN A 23 -15.86 11.07 -5.14
C ASN A 23 -15.84 9.59 -4.76
N MET A 24 -14.67 8.97 -4.86
CA MET A 24 -14.44 7.62 -4.38
C MET A 24 -14.21 7.65 -2.86
N GLY A 25 -15.20 7.16 -2.12
CA GLY A 25 -15.23 7.23 -0.66
C GLY A 25 -14.13 6.41 0.03
N PRO A 26 -13.81 6.74 1.30
CA PRO A 26 -12.65 6.18 2.01
C PRO A 26 -12.73 4.69 2.35
N GLN A 27 -13.91 4.07 2.24
CA GLN A 27 -14.15 2.64 2.52
C GLN A 27 -14.65 1.91 1.27
N HIS A 28 -14.37 2.44 0.09
CA HIS A 28 -14.77 1.79 -1.14
C HIS A 28 -14.11 0.40 -1.23
N PRO A 29 -14.85 -0.68 -1.56
CA PRO A 29 -14.34 -2.06 -1.51
C PRO A 29 -13.15 -2.33 -2.45
N SER A 30 -12.88 -1.41 -3.39
CA SER A 30 -11.76 -1.48 -4.33
C SER A 30 -10.52 -0.67 -3.91
N THR A 31 -10.50 -0.10 -2.71
CA THR A 31 -9.33 0.60 -2.15
C THR A 31 -8.86 -0.15 -0.91
N HIS A 32 -7.81 -0.96 -1.03
CA HIS A 32 -7.17 -1.56 0.16
C HIS A 32 -6.64 -0.45 1.07
N GLY A 33 -7.12 -0.43 2.31
CA GLY A 33 -6.85 0.63 3.27
C GLY A 33 -7.96 1.68 3.32
N VAL A 34 -7.63 2.88 3.80
CA VAL A 34 -8.58 3.99 3.93
C VAL A 34 -8.07 5.17 3.11
N LEU A 35 -8.59 5.30 1.90
CA LEU A 35 -8.15 6.31 0.93
C LEU A 35 -9.36 6.91 0.23
N ARG A 36 -9.47 8.24 0.27
CA ARG A 36 -10.47 8.97 -0.51
C ARG A 36 -9.81 9.56 -1.74
N LEU A 37 -10.41 9.35 -2.90
CA LEU A 37 -9.94 9.91 -4.17
C LEU A 37 -11.06 10.76 -4.78
N VAL A 38 -10.75 12.02 -5.08
CA VAL A 38 -11.62 12.88 -5.90
C VAL A 38 -11.08 12.80 -7.33
N LEU A 39 -11.84 12.15 -8.20
CA LEU A 39 -11.49 11.89 -9.58
C LEU A 39 -12.20 12.90 -10.49
N ARG A 40 -11.46 13.53 -11.39
CA ARG A 40 -12.01 14.28 -12.52
C ARG A 40 -11.99 13.37 -13.74
N THR A 41 -13.15 12.95 -14.21
CA THR A 41 -13.29 11.94 -15.27
C THR A 41 -14.10 12.47 -16.43
N ASP A 42 -13.60 12.25 -17.64
CA ASP A 42 -14.32 12.40 -18.90
C ASP A 42 -14.76 11.00 -19.36
N GLY A 43 -15.95 10.58 -18.90
CA GLY A 43 -16.41 9.21 -19.06
C GLY A 43 -15.48 8.17 -18.42
N GLU A 44 -14.80 7.37 -19.25
CA GLU A 44 -13.85 6.32 -18.83
C GLU A 44 -12.42 6.84 -18.59
N ILE A 45 -12.10 8.05 -19.09
CA ILE A 45 -10.75 8.61 -19.01
C ILE A 45 -10.63 9.46 -17.75
N VAL A 46 -9.65 9.11 -16.90
CA VAL A 46 -9.30 9.90 -15.72
C VAL A 46 -8.31 10.99 -16.12
N SER A 47 -8.70 12.26 -15.95
CA SER A 47 -7.86 13.42 -16.27
C SER A 47 -7.01 13.87 -15.08
N GLU A 48 -7.59 13.88 -13.88
CA GLU A 48 -6.95 14.32 -12.65
C GLU A 48 -7.45 13.50 -11.44
N VAL A 49 -6.56 13.25 -10.49
CA VAL A 49 -6.88 12.58 -9.22
C VAL A 49 -6.32 13.40 -8.07
N THR A 50 -7.19 13.85 -7.16
CA THR A 50 -6.80 14.47 -5.89
C THR A 50 -6.92 13.43 -4.77
N PRO A 51 -5.80 12.90 -4.24
CA PRO A 51 -5.83 11.98 -3.11
C PRO A 51 -5.98 12.72 -1.78
N HIS A 52 -6.97 12.34 -0.99
CA HIS A 52 -7.12 12.78 0.40
C HIS A 52 -6.66 11.67 1.33
N ILE A 53 -5.49 11.88 1.94
CA ILE A 53 -4.88 10.99 2.93
C ILE A 53 -5.07 11.51 4.36
N GLY A 54 -4.74 10.69 5.35
CA GLY A 54 -4.73 11.10 6.76
C GLY A 54 -5.85 10.51 7.62
N TYR A 55 -6.79 9.74 7.04
CA TYR A 55 -7.82 9.02 7.79
C TYR A 55 -7.24 8.02 8.81
N LEU A 56 -5.99 7.59 8.61
CA LEU A 56 -5.26 6.67 9.50
C LEU A 56 -4.08 7.37 10.21
N HIS A 57 -4.08 8.71 10.25
CA HIS A 57 -3.08 9.45 11.01
C HIS A 57 -3.31 9.24 12.51
N ARG A 58 -2.31 8.67 13.21
CA ARG A 58 -2.38 8.31 14.63
C ARG A 58 -1.40 9.09 15.51
N CYS A 59 -0.83 10.19 15.00
CA CYS A 59 0.18 10.99 15.71
C CYS A 59 1.34 10.14 16.26
N ALA A 60 1.76 9.11 15.52
CA ALA A 60 2.75 8.13 15.99
C ALA A 60 4.04 8.81 16.43
N GLU A 61 4.58 9.72 15.63
CA GLU A 61 5.78 10.50 15.96
C GLU A 61 5.65 11.26 17.28
N LYS A 62 4.49 11.88 17.54
CA LYS A 62 4.24 12.62 18.77
C LYS A 62 4.16 11.71 20.00
N ILE A 63 3.63 10.50 19.83
CA ILE A 63 3.62 9.48 20.87
C ILE A 63 5.05 9.00 21.14
N GLY A 64 5.86 8.85 20.10
CA GLY A 64 7.27 8.46 20.18
C GLY A 64 8.13 9.42 21.00
N GLU A 65 7.87 10.73 20.94
CA GLU A 65 8.58 11.73 21.76
C GLU A 65 8.43 11.49 23.27
N ASN A 66 7.32 10.90 23.71
CA ASN A 66 7.01 10.68 25.13
C ASN A 66 7.41 9.28 25.63
N LEU A 67 7.93 8.41 24.75
CA LEU A 67 8.23 7.02 25.06
C LEU A 67 9.73 6.76 25.06
N THR A 68 10.15 5.79 25.88
CA THR A 68 11.53 5.30 25.81
C THR A 68 11.75 4.51 24.51
N PRO A 69 12.99 4.45 23.98
CA PRO A 69 13.28 3.72 22.73
C PRO A 69 12.84 2.25 22.74
N ARG A 70 12.79 1.64 23.93
CA ARG A 70 12.36 0.25 24.12
C ARG A 70 10.83 0.11 24.13
N GLN A 71 10.12 1.10 24.65
CA GLN A 71 8.65 1.16 24.61
C GLN A 71 8.11 1.57 23.23
N TRP A 72 8.96 2.14 22.37
CA TRP A 72 8.58 2.51 21.01
C TRP A 72 8.46 1.32 20.04
N ILE A 73 9.10 0.19 20.34
CA ILE A 73 9.15 -1.00 19.46
C ILE A 73 7.74 -1.48 19.02
N PRO A 74 6.72 -1.61 19.90
CA PRO A 74 5.39 -2.03 19.47
C PRO A 74 4.66 -1.02 18.57
N TYR A 75 5.11 0.24 18.54
CA TYR A 75 4.56 1.25 17.63
C TYR A 75 5.19 1.16 16.25
N THR A 76 6.46 0.81 16.14
CA THR A 76 7.12 0.58 14.84
C THR A 76 6.49 -0.60 14.10
N ASP A 77 6.11 -1.67 14.81
CA ASP A 77 5.33 -2.80 14.27
C ASP A 77 4.00 -2.39 13.63
N ARG A 78 3.38 -1.31 14.12
CA ARG A 78 2.06 -0.86 13.68
C ARG A 78 2.12 0.13 12.53
N MET A 79 3.31 0.62 12.17
CA MET A 79 3.50 1.53 11.05
C MET A 79 3.34 0.80 9.72
N ASP A 80 3.99 -0.36 9.59
CA ASP A 80 3.74 -1.33 8.52
C ASP A 80 3.27 -2.64 9.17
N TYR A 81 1.95 -2.85 9.16
CA TYR A 81 1.33 -4.02 9.76
C TYR A 81 1.52 -5.31 8.93
N LEU A 82 2.05 -5.22 7.71
CA LEU A 82 2.38 -6.38 6.88
C LEU A 82 3.82 -6.84 7.14
N ALA A 83 4.74 -5.90 7.33
CA ALA A 83 6.17 -6.16 7.56
C ALA A 83 6.67 -5.60 8.91
N ALA A 84 5.93 -5.87 9.98
CA ALA A 84 6.20 -5.37 11.34
C ALA A 84 7.66 -5.59 11.81
N MET A 85 8.17 -6.81 11.63
CA MET A 85 9.55 -7.16 12.02
C MET A 85 10.63 -6.36 11.26
N ASN A 86 10.36 -5.95 10.02
CA ASN A 86 11.29 -5.14 9.23
C ASN A 86 11.34 -3.70 9.76
N MET A 87 10.20 -3.15 10.18
CA MET A 87 10.15 -1.84 10.84
C MET A 87 10.90 -1.87 12.18
N ASN A 88 10.71 -2.93 12.97
CA ASN A 88 11.45 -3.13 14.21
C ASN A 88 12.96 -3.25 13.98
N LEU A 89 13.37 -3.96 12.93
CA LEU A 89 14.78 -4.07 12.57
C LEU A 89 15.39 -2.70 12.23
N GLY A 90 14.68 -1.87 11.45
CA GLY A 90 15.12 -0.51 11.12
C GLY A 90 15.30 0.37 12.38
N TRP A 91 14.37 0.26 13.33
CA TRP A 91 14.48 0.98 14.62
C TRP A 91 15.64 0.46 15.47
N ALA A 92 15.78 -0.87 15.60
CA ALA A 92 16.85 -1.49 16.38
C ALA A 92 18.23 -1.09 15.86
N LEU A 93 18.44 -1.13 14.53
CA LEU A 93 19.69 -0.70 13.90
C LEU A 93 20.01 0.78 14.18
N THR A 94 18.99 1.63 14.19
CA THR A 94 19.14 3.07 14.49
C THR A 94 19.62 3.28 15.93
N VAL A 95 18.99 2.61 16.90
CA VAL A 95 19.35 2.69 18.32
C VAL A 95 20.75 2.09 18.57
N GLU A 96 21.05 0.94 17.96
CA GLU A 96 22.33 0.26 18.09
C GLU A 96 23.49 1.09 17.54
N LYS A 97 23.28 1.74 16.39
CA LYS A 97 24.26 2.66 15.80
C LYS A 97 24.48 3.89 16.67
N LEU A 98 23.42 4.42 17.30
CA LEU A 98 23.52 5.57 18.21
C LEU A 98 24.30 5.21 19.50
N MET A 99 24.11 3.99 20.01
CA MET A 99 24.81 3.48 21.19
C MET A 99 26.19 2.86 20.89
N LYS A 100 26.57 2.73 19.61
CA LYS A 100 27.80 2.07 19.15
C LYS A 100 27.95 0.63 19.69
N LEU A 101 26.85 -0.11 19.71
CA LEU A 101 26.83 -1.50 20.16
C LEU A 101 27.15 -2.46 19.02
N GLU A 102 28.03 -3.41 19.28
CA GLU A 102 28.25 -4.54 18.39
C GLU A 102 27.42 -5.75 18.81
N LEU A 103 26.65 -6.28 17.87
CA LEU A 103 25.86 -7.50 18.06
C LEU A 103 26.67 -8.75 17.78
N THR A 104 26.33 -9.81 18.48
CA THR A 104 26.83 -11.15 18.18
C THR A 104 26.40 -11.59 16.78
N GLU A 105 27.26 -12.36 16.11
CA GLU A 105 26.97 -12.87 14.76
C GLU A 105 25.66 -13.67 14.70
N LYS A 106 25.39 -14.48 15.72
CA LYS A 106 24.13 -15.23 15.83
C LYS A 106 22.89 -14.33 15.79
N ALA A 107 22.93 -13.19 16.48
CA ALA A 107 21.80 -12.25 16.51
C ALA A 107 21.56 -11.61 15.14
N LYS A 108 22.62 -11.27 14.40
CA LYS A 108 22.51 -10.72 13.04
C LYS A 108 21.85 -11.72 12.07
N HIS A 109 22.30 -12.97 12.10
CA HIS A 109 21.74 -14.02 11.22
C HIS A 109 20.26 -14.28 11.52
N LEU A 110 19.87 -14.40 12.80
CA LEU A 110 18.47 -14.59 13.19
C LEU A 110 17.58 -13.43 12.73
N ARG A 111 18.05 -12.18 12.86
CA ARG A 111 17.32 -10.99 12.41
C ARG A 111 17.07 -11.00 10.91
N VAL A 112 18.08 -11.38 10.12
CA VAL A 112 17.92 -11.49 8.66
C VAL A 112 16.88 -12.55 8.33
N ILE A 113 16.97 -13.76 8.91
CA ILE A 113 16.00 -14.83 8.65
C ILE A 113 14.56 -14.38 8.94
N ILE A 114 14.33 -13.76 10.10
CA ILE A 114 13.00 -13.26 10.50
C ILE A 114 12.53 -12.13 9.57
N ALA A 115 13.43 -11.23 9.18
CA ALA A 115 13.12 -10.13 8.25
C ALA A 115 12.71 -10.66 6.87
N GLU A 116 13.38 -11.70 6.38
CA GLU A 116 13.04 -12.32 5.09
C GLU A 116 11.70 -13.06 5.14
N MET A 117 11.42 -13.76 6.23
CA MET A 117 10.10 -14.36 6.45
C MET A 117 9.00 -13.29 6.46
N GLY A 118 9.21 -12.19 7.19
CA GLY A 118 8.27 -11.06 7.23
C GLY A 118 8.08 -10.40 5.86
N ARG A 119 9.16 -10.26 5.08
CA ARG A 119 9.08 -9.74 3.71
C ARG A 119 8.25 -10.65 2.81
N ILE A 120 8.48 -11.97 2.84
CA ILE A 120 7.71 -12.93 2.04
C ILE A 120 6.23 -12.87 2.42
N ALA A 121 5.92 -12.86 3.72
CA ALA A 121 4.54 -12.73 4.21
C ALA A 121 3.86 -11.44 3.72
N SER A 122 4.58 -10.31 3.74
CA SER A 122 4.08 -9.03 3.21
C SER A 122 3.78 -9.09 1.71
N HIS A 123 4.69 -9.68 0.92
CA HIS A 123 4.50 -9.81 -0.54
C HIS A 123 3.35 -10.76 -0.90
N LEU A 124 3.15 -11.83 -0.13
CA LEU A 124 2.00 -12.73 -0.33
C LEU A 124 0.67 -11.98 -0.17
N VAL A 125 0.55 -11.11 0.83
CA VAL A 125 -0.64 -10.26 0.98
C VAL A 125 -0.73 -9.25 -0.15
N GLY A 126 0.36 -8.58 -0.50
CA GLY A 126 0.37 -7.58 -1.58
C GLY A 126 -0.07 -8.16 -2.93
N MET A 127 0.49 -9.30 -3.34
CA MET A 127 0.11 -9.97 -4.58
C MET A 127 -1.30 -10.56 -4.52
N GLY A 128 -1.69 -11.13 -3.38
CA GLY A 128 -3.04 -11.68 -3.20
C GLY A 128 -4.12 -10.60 -3.28
N ALA A 129 -3.92 -9.48 -2.59
CA ALA A 129 -4.81 -8.33 -2.58
C ALA A 129 -4.90 -7.68 -3.97
N TYR A 130 -3.76 -7.53 -4.66
CA TYR A 130 -3.74 -7.02 -6.04
C TYR A 130 -4.53 -7.92 -7.00
N GLY A 131 -4.40 -9.24 -6.90
CA GLY A 131 -5.18 -10.18 -7.69
C GLY A 131 -6.69 -10.08 -7.42
N LEU A 132 -7.07 -9.83 -6.15
CA LEU A 132 -8.44 -9.61 -5.75
C LEU A 132 -9.03 -8.33 -6.37
N ASP A 133 -8.26 -7.24 -6.41
CA ASP A 133 -8.68 -5.96 -7.00
C ASP A 133 -8.95 -6.05 -8.50
N LEU A 134 -8.21 -6.91 -9.20
CA LEU A 134 -8.43 -7.22 -10.60
C LEU A 134 -9.58 -8.23 -10.83
N GLY A 135 -10.21 -8.73 -9.76
CA GLY A 135 -11.35 -9.64 -9.81
C GLY A 135 -10.99 -11.13 -9.73
N THR A 136 -9.73 -11.51 -9.53
CA THR A 136 -9.32 -12.92 -9.43
C THR A 136 -9.21 -13.36 -7.97
N PHE A 137 -10.22 -14.08 -7.49
CA PHE A 137 -10.31 -14.52 -6.08
C PHE A 137 -9.42 -15.72 -5.72
N SER A 138 -9.15 -16.63 -6.68
CA SER A 138 -8.47 -17.90 -6.37
C SER A 138 -7.00 -17.75 -5.90
N PRO A 139 -6.15 -16.88 -6.50
CA PRO A 139 -4.77 -16.66 -6.05
C PRO A 139 -4.67 -16.12 -4.63
N PHE A 140 -5.66 -15.31 -4.20
CA PHE A 140 -5.72 -14.76 -2.85
C PHE A 140 -5.75 -15.87 -1.80
N LEU A 141 -6.58 -16.91 -2.00
CA LEU A 141 -6.69 -18.04 -1.06
C LEU A 141 -5.37 -18.82 -0.95
N TYR A 142 -4.66 -19.04 -2.06
CA TYR A 142 -3.38 -19.72 -2.03
C TYR A 142 -2.30 -18.90 -1.33
N ALA A 143 -2.25 -17.59 -1.57
CA ALA A 143 -1.30 -16.70 -0.92
C ALA A 143 -1.53 -16.65 0.60
N PHE A 144 -2.78 -16.59 1.05
CA PHE A 144 -3.12 -16.62 2.47
C PHE A 144 -2.79 -17.95 3.14
N ARG A 145 -2.97 -19.09 2.45
CA ARG A 145 -2.56 -20.40 2.96
C ARG A 145 -1.06 -20.48 3.22
N GLU A 146 -0.23 -19.98 2.29
CA GLU A 146 1.23 -19.99 2.50
C GLU A 146 1.66 -18.97 3.56
N ARG A 147 0.96 -17.82 3.65
CA ARG A 147 1.19 -16.84 4.71
C ARG A 147 0.94 -17.43 6.10
N GLU A 148 -0.12 -18.21 6.28
CA GLU A 148 -0.44 -18.79 7.59
C GLU A 148 0.70 -19.67 8.12
N LYS A 149 1.32 -20.48 7.24
CA LYS A 149 2.49 -21.29 7.60
C LYS A 149 3.73 -20.49 8.02
N ILE A 150 3.80 -19.22 7.61
CA ILE A 150 4.91 -18.32 8.01
C ILE A 150 4.63 -17.71 9.38
N LEU A 151 3.35 -17.61 9.77
CA LEU A 151 2.93 -17.02 11.04
C LEU A 151 2.81 -18.03 12.18
N ASP A 152 2.51 -19.30 11.86
CA ASP A 152 2.59 -20.45 12.78
C ASP A 152 4.03 -20.71 13.28
#